data_AF-A0A5J5I4J4-F1
#
_entry.id   AF-A0A5J5I4J4-F1
#
_cell.length_a   1.000
_cell.length_b   1.000
_cell.length_c   1.000
_cell.angle_alpha   90.00
_cell.angle_beta   90.00
_cell.angle_gamma   90.00
#
_symmetry.space_group_name_H-M   'P 1'
#
loop_
_entity.id
_entity.type
_entity.pdbx_description
1 polymer ?
#
loop_
_entity_poly.entity_id
_entity_poly.type
_entity_poly.pdbx_seq_one_letter_code
_entity_poly.pdbx_strand_id
1 'polypeptide(L)' 'MNMAKQNNYQNNLKSDGVDEEFSMELADKDDLEAQARADAANQRAAKRKNK' A
#
# COMPACT_ATOMS: atom_id res chain seq x y z
N MET A 1 21.79 -33.76 0.83
CA MET A 1 22.48 -32.47 0.65
C MET A 1 21.66 -31.59 -0.27
N ASN A 2 21.43 -30.33 0.17
CA ASN A 2 21.11 -29.12 -0.60
C ASN A 2 19.78 -29.11 -1.39
N MET A 3 18.91 -28.11 -1.24
CA MET A 3 19.23 -26.70 -1.40
C MET A 3 18.24 -25.84 -0.60
N ALA A 4 18.71 -25.22 0.48
CA ALA A 4 18.03 -24.09 1.08
C ALA A 4 18.00 -22.95 0.05
N LYS A 5 16.81 -22.57 -0.38
CA LYS A 5 16.58 -21.25 -0.98
C LYS A 5 15.33 -20.65 -0.35
N GLN A 6 15.42 -20.44 0.96
CA GLN A 6 14.64 -19.39 1.60
C GLN A 6 15.09 -18.08 0.94
N ASN A 7 14.28 -17.60 0.00
CA ASN A 7 14.48 -16.30 -0.61
C ASN A 7 14.25 -15.25 0.49
N ASN A 8 15.35 -14.86 1.14
CA ASN A 8 15.41 -13.78 2.12
C ASN A 8 15.19 -12.43 1.42
N TYR A 9 13.97 -12.17 0.96
CA TYR A 9 13.48 -10.81 0.63
C TYR A 9 13.30 -9.94 1.88
N GLN A 10 13.96 -10.29 2.98
CA GLN A 10 14.10 -9.50 4.20
C GLN A 10 15.38 -8.64 4.12
N ASN A 11 15.64 -8.04 2.97
CA ASN A 11 16.81 -7.21 2.78
C ASN A 11 16.37 -5.82 2.33
N ASN A 12 16.21 -4.95 3.32
CA ASN A 12 16.26 -3.50 3.20
C ASN A 12 15.09 -2.83 2.48
N LEU A 13 13.86 -3.03 2.94
CA LEU A 13 12.84 -1.97 2.86
C LEU A 13 13.19 -0.85 3.85
N LYS A 14 14.41 -0.29 3.73
CA LYS A 14 14.75 0.95 4.39
C LYS A 14 13.93 2.00 3.67
N SER A 15 12.91 2.54 4.34
CA SER A 15 12.34 3.82 3.93
C SER A 15 13.52 4.77 3.76
N ASP A 16 13.62 5.42 2.60
CA ASP A 16 14.61 6.46 2.34
C ASP A 16 14.41 7.68 3.26
N GLY A 17 13.30 7.70 3.99
CA GLY A 17 12.95 8.72 4.98
C GLY A 17 12.46 10.01 4.33
N VAL A 18 12.13 9.98 3.03
CA VAL A 18 11.53 11.11 2.35
C VAL A 18 10.02 10.96 2.44
N ASP A 19 9.42 11.70 3.36
CA ASP A 19 7.97 11.82 3.44
C ASP A 19 7.51 12.78 2.34
N GLU A 20 6.79 12.26 1.34
CA GLU A 20 6.13 13.06 0.31
C GLU A 20 4.67 13.32 0.71
N GLU A 21 4.27 14.59 0.69
CA GLU A 21 2.90 14.99 1.03
C GLU A 21 1.97 14.85 -0.17
N PHE A 22 0.76 14.35 0.07
CA PHE A 22 -0.25 14.24 -0.98
C PHE A 22 -0.71 15.63 -1.44
N SER A 23 -0.70 15.87 -2.74
CA SER A 23 -1.23 17.08 -3.37
C SER A 23 -2.37 16.76 -4.33
N MET A 24 -3.58 17.23 -4.01
CA MET A 24 -4.77 16.97 -4.83
C MET A 24 -4.72 17.66 -6.20
N GLU A 25 -4.06 18.81 -6.32
CA GLU A 25 -3.93 19.53 -7.59
C GLU A 25 -2.93 18.85 -8.54
N LEU A 26 -1.97 18.10 -7.98
CA LEU A 26 -0.96 17.37 -8.73
C LEU A 26 -1.37 15.92 -9.02
N ALA A 27 -2.35 15.40 -8.26
CA ALA A 27 -2.89 14.07 -8.44
C ALA A 27 -3.47 13.91 -9.84
N ASP A 28 -3.03 12.86 -10.53
CA ASP A 28 -3.60 12.53 -11.82
C ASP A 28 -4.89 11.69 -11.68
N LYS A 29 -5.42 11.25 -12.81
CA LYS A 29 -6.65 10.45 -12.83
C LYS A 29 -6.49 9.12 -12.11
N ASP A 30 -5.32 8.50 -12.23
CA ASP A 30 -5.07 7.17 -11.69
C ASP A 30 -4.91 7.26 -10.16
N ASP A 31 -4.28 8.32 -9.66
CA ASP A 31 -4.18 8.62 -8.23
C ASP A 31 -5.56 8.77 -7.59
N LEU A 32 -6.45 9.54 -8.23
CA LEU A 32 -7.81 9.76 -7.73
C LEU A 32 -8.65 8.46 -7.76
N GLU A 33 -8.51 7.65 -8.81
CA GLU A 33 -9.20 6.35 -8.90
C GLU A 33 -8.70 5.39 -7.81
N ALA A 34 -7.39 5.35 -7.58
CA ALA A 34 -6.78 4.54 -6.54
C ALA A 34 -7.30 4.92 -5.16
N GLN A 35 -7.38 6.23 -4.85
CA GLN A 35 -7.92 6.73 -3.59
C GLN A 35 -9.38 6.31 -3.41
N ALA A 36 -10.23 6.54 -4.41
CA ALA A 36 -11.65 6.16 -4.36
C ALA A 36 -11.84 4.65 -4.15
N ARG A 37 -11.00 3.84 -4.80
CA ARG A 37 -11.01 2.38 -4.65
C ARG A 37 -10.58 1.93 -3.25
N ALA A 38 -9.56 2.57 -2.68
CA ALA A 38 -9.09 2.33 -1.33
C ALA A 38 -10.17 2.66 -0.29
N ASP A 39 -10.84 3.80 -0.43
CA ASP A 39 -11.94 4.21 0.44
C ASP A 39 -13.09 3.21 0.43
N ALA A 40 -13.51 2.77 -0.77
CA ALA A 40 -14.54 1.75 -0.91
C ALA A 40 -14.14 0.42 -0.26
N ALA A 41 -12.86 0.03 -0.36
CA ALA A 41 -12.35 -1.18 0.29
C ALA A 41 -12.35 -1.04 1.82
N ASN A 42 -11.95 0.11 2.34
CA ASN A 42 -11.95 0.39 3.78
C ASN A 42 -13.38 0.34 4.35
N GLN A 43 -14.36 0.94 3.66
CA GLN A 43 -15.76 0.85 4.04
C GLN A 43 -16.27 -0.61 4.08
N ARG A 44 -15.90 -1.43 3.08
CA ARG A 44 -16.23 -2.86 3.08
C ARG A 44 -15.59 -3.58 4.27
N ALA A 45 -14.32 -3.32 4.56
CA ALA A 45 -13.61 -3.93 5.68
C ALA A 45 -14.22 -3.55 7.03
N ALA A 46 -14.54 -2.26 7.23
CA ALA A 46 -15.19 -1.76 8.44
C ALA A 46 -16.55 -2.44 8.69
N LYS A 47 -17.38 -2.59 7.64
CA LYS A 47 -18.66 -3.32 7.73
C LYS A 47 -18.49 -4.79 8.14
N ARG A 48 -17.39 -5.44 7.73
CA ARG A 48 -17.09 -6.83 8.10
C ARG A 48 -16.58 -6.95 9.53
N LYS A 49 -15.87 -5.93 10.04
CA LYS A 49 -15.34 -5.91 11.41
C LYS A 49 -16.43 -5.66 12.46
N ASN A 50 -17.47 -4.93 12.10
CA ASN A 50 -18.60 -4.61 12.99
C ASN A 50 -19.73 -5.66 12.96
N LYS A 51 -19.50 -6.82 12.33
CA LYS A 51 -20.44 -7.93 12.23
C LYS A 51 -19.91 -9.12 13.02
#